data_AF-A0A2V6CVB3-F1
#
_entry.id   AF-A0A2V6CVB3-F1
#
_cell.length_a   1.000
_cell.length_b   1.000
_cell.length_c   1.000
_cell.angle_alpha   90.00
_cell.angle_beta   90.00
_cell.angle_gamma   90.00
#
_symmetry.space_group_name_H-M   'P 1'
#
loop_
_entity.id
_entity.type
_entity.pdbx_description
1 polymer ?
#
loop_
_entity_poly.entity_id
_entity_poly.type
_entity_poly.pdbx_seq_one_letter_code
_entity_poly.pdbx_strand_id
1 'polypeptide(L)'
;MISLSDVNQRSVTRFRRKLSAAMVLVVSAITILALYLAQRNATATATRDLQQNFQTELSGLHKVEELRQAALAERCRALAEKPRIHAALEDNALDLLYPSAKDELRDLMEGEAPTAQQEAGSLHARFYRFLDSSGAVLPPPNSKDVGELSAQAEAQLSLKRLPDTQQIGYIRENTDAADETVYE
;
A
#
# COMPACT_ATOMS: atom_id res chain seq x y z
N MET A 1 72.66 -53.86 25.30
CA MET A 1 72.43 -52.69 24.42
C MET A 1 71.12 -52.90 23.64
N ILE A 2 70.02 -52.30 24.11
CA ILE A 2 68.77 -52.05 23.35
C ILE A 2 68.24 -50.75 23.98
N SER A 3 68.65 -49.58 23.51
CA SER A 3 68.18 -48.78 22.37
C SER A 3 67.40 -47.55 22.89
N LEU A 4 68.15 -46.51 23.29
CA LEU A 4 67.61 -45.18 23.66
C LEU A 4 66.83 -44.52 22.50
N SER A 5 66.91 -45.09 21.29
CA SER A 5 66.26 -44.61 20.08
C SER A 5 64.73 -44.71 20.13
N ASP A 6 64.18 -45.72 20.80
CA ASP A 6 62.73 -45.99 20.83
C ASP A 6 61.97 -45.02 21.76
N VAL A 7 62.60 -44.62 22.88
CA VAL A 7 62.06 -43.63 23.82
C VAL A 7 61.99 -42.23 23.19
N ASN A 8 63.00 -41.86 22.39
CA ASN A 8 63.05 -40.56 21.72
C ASN A 8 62.09 -40.46 20.51
N GLN A 9 61.87 -41.57 19.78
CA GLN A 9 60.86 -41.58 18.71
C GLN A 9 59.42 -41.49 19.25
N ARG A 10 59.13 -42.11 20.40
CA ARG A 10 57.84 -41.97 21.08
C ARG A 10 57.57 -40.54 21.57
N SER A 11 58.57 -39.81 22.08
CA SER A 11 58.37 -38.43 22.52
C SER A 11 58.11 -37.47 21.33
N VAL A 12 58.87 -37.62 20.23
CA VAL A 12 58.72 -36.78 19.03
C VAL A 12 57.37 -37.00 18.36
N THR A 13 56.92 -38.24 18.20
CA THR A 13 55.60 -38.55 17.64
C THR A 13 54.45 -38.03 18.50
N ARG A 14 54.59 -38.12 19.83
CA ARG A 14 53.61 -37.57 20.79
C ARG A 14 53.58 -36.03 20.79
N PHE A 15 54.73 -35.39 20.61
CA PHE A 15 54.84 -33.93 20.47
C PHE A 15 54.17 -33.43 19.20
N ARG A 16 54.49 -34.05 18.05
CA ARG A 16 53.87 -33.70 16.75
C ARG A 16 52.36 -33.89 16.77
N ARG A 17 51.86 -34.98 17.38
CA ARG A 17 50.42 -35.23 17.52
C ARG A 17 49.73 -34.18 18.40
N LYS A 18 50.38 -33.77 19.50
CA LYS A 18 49.87 -32.68 20.36
C LYS A 18 49.87 -31.33 19.63
N LEU A 19 50.91 -31.02 18.88
CA LEU A 19 51.02 -29.78 18.11
C LEU A 19 49.93 -29.70 17.03
N SER A 20 49.76 -30.75 16.24
CA SER A 20 48.71 -30.81 15.22
C SER A 20 47.31 -30.73 15.82
N ALA A 21 47.07 -31.40 16.95
CA ALA A 21 45.79 -31.31 17.66
C ALA A 21 45.52 -29.88 18.17
N ALA A 22 46.52 -29.21 18.73
CA ALA A 22 46.39 -27.82 19.19
C ALA A 22 46.10 -26.86 18.03
N MET A 23 46.79 -27.02 16.90
CA MET A 23 46.59 -26.20 15.70
C MET A 23 45.17 -26.37 15.13
N VAL A 24 44.68 -27.61 15.03
CA VAL A 24 43.31 -27.88 14.58
C VAL A 24 42.28 -27.28 15.54
N LEU A 25 42.53 -27.34 16.84
CA LEU A 25 41.63 -26.77 17.85
C LEU A 25 41.54 -25.25 17.74
N VAL A 26 42.67 -24.57 17.53
CA VAL A 26 42.72 -23.11 17.31
C VAL A 26 41.95 -22.73 16.04
N VAL A 27 42.21 -23.42 14.92
CA VAL A 27 41.51 -23.15 13.65
C VAL A 27 40.00 -23.41 13.78
N SER A 28 39.61 -24.47 14.49
CA SER A 28 38.20 -24.78 14.76
C SER A 28 37.54 -23.69 15.62
N ALA A 29 38.20 -23.25 16.69
CA ALA A 29 37.68 -22.20 17.56
C ALA A 29 37.51 -20.87 16.81
N ILE A 30 38.49 -20.48 15.97
CA ILE A 30 38.42 -19.27 15.15
C ILE A 30 37.27 -19.38 14.14
N THR A 31 37.13 -20.52 13.48
CA THR A 31 36.06 -20.76 12.49
C THR A 31 34.68 -20.70 13.16
N ILE A 32 34.50 -21.32 14.31
CA ILE A 32 33.24 -21.28 15.07
C ILE A 32 32.92 -19.85 15.51
N LEU A 33 33.91 -19.10 15.99
CA LEU A 33 33.73 -17.71 16.41
C LEU A 33 33.36 -16.80 15.23
N ALA A 34 34.01 -16.98 14.08
CA ALA A 34 33.70 -16.25 12.86
C ALA A 34 32.27 -16.54 12.37
N LEU A 35 31.87 -17.82 12.36
CA LEU A 35 30.50 -18.22 12.00
C LEU A 35 29.46 -17.67 12.98
N TYR A 36 29.76 -17.69 14.28
CA TYR A 36 28.88 -17.15 15.31
C TYR A 36 28.65 -15.64 15.14
N LEU A 37 29.73 -14.89 14.89
CA LEU A 37 29.64 -13.45 14.61
C LEU A 37 28.90 -13.17 13.29
N ALA A 38 29.14 -13.96 12.26
CA ALA A 38 28.44 -13.83 10.98
C ALA A 38 26.94 -14.07 11.14
N GLN A 39 26.51 -15.11 11.86
CA GLN A 39 25.10 -15.37 12.14
C GLN A 39 24.44 -14.24 12.94
N ARG A 40 25.13 -13.73 13.96
CA ARG A 40 24.60 -12.66 14.83
C ARG A 40 24.52 -11.31 14.12
N ASN A 41 25.46 -11.02 13.21
CA ASN A 41 25.43 -9.80 12.42
C ASN A 41 24.47 -9.91 11.22
N ALA A 42 24.33 -11.09 10.62
CA ALA A 42 23.43 -11.30 9.48
C ALA A 42 21.96 -11.00 9.85
N THR A 43 21.52 -11.32 11.07
CA THR A 43 20.16 -11.02 11.53
C THR A 43 19.95 -9.52 11.80
N ALA A 44 20.96 -8.85 12.36
CA ALA A 44 20.90 -7.41 12.62
C ALA A 44 20.97 -6.56 11.33
N THR A 45 21.74 -7.01 10.32
CA THR A 45 21.81 -6.34 9.02
C THR A 45 20.57 -6.61 8.18
N ALA A 46 20.07 -7.86 8.14
CA ALA A 46 18.87 -8.20 7.37
C ALA A 46 17.63 -7.43 7.85
N THR A 47 17.47 -7.27 9.17
CA THR A 47 16.36 -6.50 9.74
C THR A 47 16.44 -5.02 9.40
N ARG A 48 17.65 -4.43 9.48
CA ARG A 48 17.89 -3.03 9.11
C ARG A 48 17.63 -2.78 7.62
N ASP A 49 18.13 -3.65 6.75
CA ASP A 49 17.97 -3.52 5.30
C ASP A 49 16.50 -3.69 4.89
N LEU A 50 15.78 -4.65 5.48
CA LEU A 50 14.34 -4.80 5.28
C LEU A 50 13.58 -3.55 5.73
N GLN A 51 13.86 -3.05 6.94
CA GLN A 51 13.18 -1.86 7.46
C GLN A 51 13.44 -0.63 6.57
N GLN A 52 14.67 -0.44 6.11
CA GLN A 52 15.03 0.67 5.22
C GLN A 52 14.34 0.54 3.85
N ASN A 53 14.26 -0.67 3.30
CA ASN A 53 13.56 -0.93 2.05
C ASN A 53 12.05 -0.68 2.21
N PHE A 54 11.42 -1.20 3.26
CA PHE A 54 10.01 -0.93 3.57
C PHE A 54 9.75 0.58 3.75
N GLN A 55 10.61 1.30 4.46
CA GLN A 55 10.45 2.75 4.63
C GLN A 55 10.59 3.50 3.30
N THR A 56 11.51 3.07 2.44
CA THR A 56 11.72 3.68 1.11
C THR A 56 10.51 3.42 0.22
N GLU A 57 10.00 2.19 0.23
CA GLU A 57 8.80 1.79 -0.52
C GLU A 57 7.56 2.52 -0.03
N LEU A 58 7.33 2.59 1.28
CA LEU A 58 6.22 3.34 1.89
C LEU A 58 6.30 4.83 1.59
N SER A 59 7.50 5.43 1.65
CA SER A 59 7.67 6.85 1.31
C SER A 59 7.41 7.12 -0.17
N GLY A 60 7.70 6.15 -1.05
CA GLY A 60 7.34 6.20 -2.46
C GLY A 60 5.84 6.15 -2.67
N LEU A 61 5.15 5.21 -2.02
CA LEU A 61 3.70 5.07 -2.08
C LEU A 61 2.97 6.31 -1.56
N HIS A 62 3.42 6.87 -0.43
CA HIS A 62 2.79 8.02 0.19
C HIS A 62 2.83 9.26 -0.71
N LYS A 63 3.97 9.51 -1.38
CA LYS A 63 4.08 10.63 -2.34
C LYS A 63 3.15 10.48 -3.53
N VAL A 64 2.96 9.26 -4.02
CA VAL A 64 2.00 8.98 -5.11
C VAL A 64 0.58 9.24 -4.64
N GLU A 65 0.25 8.85 -3.42
CA GLU A 65 -1.07 9.10 -2.83
C GLU A 65 -1.34 10.61 -2.66
N GLU A 66 -0.39 11.37 -2.11
CA GLU A 66 -0.51 12.83 -1.97
C GLU A 66 -0.76 13.53 -3.32
N LEU A 67 -0.01 13.13 -4.36
CA LEU A 67 -0.20 13.66 -5.72
C LEU A 67 -1.57 13.31 -6.29
N ARG A 68 -2.03 12.07 -6.08
CA ARG A 68 -3.36 11.63 -6.50
C ARG A 68 -4.46 12.41 -5.78
N GLN A 69 -4.34 12.60 -4.47
CA GLN A 69 -5.28 13.36 -3.67
C GLN A 69 -5.33 14.83 -4.10
N ALA A 70 -4.17 15.45 -4.35
CA ALA A 70 -4.10 16.82 -4.85
C ALA A 70 -4.73 16.96 -6.25
N ALA A 71 -4.47 16.01 -7.15
CA ALA A 71 -5.07 15.99 -8.49
C ALA A 71 -6.59 15.82 -8.44
N LEU A 72 -7.10 14.95 -7.56
CA LEU A 72 -8.54 14.79 -7.32
C LEU A 72 -9.16 16.08 -6.78
N ALA A 73 -8.50 16.72 -5.80
CA ALA A 73 -8.95 17.96 -5.21
C ALA A 73 -9.11 19.07 -6.25
N GLU A 74 -8.08 19.24 -7.09
CA GLU A 74 -8.10 20.21 -8.18
C GLU A 74 -9.18 19.90 -9.20
N ARG A 75 -9.38 18.62 -9.55
CA ARG A 75 -10.42 18.23 -10.51
C ARG A 75 -11.83 18.48 -9.97
N CYS A 76 -12.08 18.21 -8.70
CA CYS A 76 -13.36 18.54 -8.05
C CYS A 76 -13.59 20.05 -8.00
N ARG A 77 -12.56 20.85 -7.70
CA ARG A 77 -12.64 22.32 -7.73
C ARG A 77 -13.02 22.81 -9.14
N ALA A 78 -12.28 22.36 -10.15
CA ALA A 78 -12.54 22.73 -11.54
C ALA A 78 -13.95 22.35 -12.01
N LEU A 79 -14.49 21.22 -11.55
CA LEU A 79 -15.88 20.81 -11.81
C LEU A 79 -16.88 21.77 -11.14
N ALA A 80 -16.66 22.09 -9.87
CA ALA A 80 -17.55 22.97 -9.10
C ALA A 80 -17.59 24.41 -9.64
N GLU A 81 -16.48 24.88 -10.24
CA GLU A 81 -16.39 26.20 -10.87
C GLU A 81 -17.08 26.28 -12.24
N LYS A 82 -17.55 25.16 -12.82
CA LYS A 82 -18.24 25.18 -14.11
C LYS A 82 -19.59 25.90 -13.99
N PRO A 83 -19.88 26.92 -14.82
CA PRO A 83 -21.13 27.68 -14.75
C PRO A 83 -22.39 26.82 -14.87
N ARG A 84 -22.34 25.76 -15.69
CA ARG A 84 -23.47 24.83 -15.87
C ARG A 84 -23.76 24.00 -14.64
N ILE A 85 -22.71 23.56 -13.92
CA ILE A 85 -22.85 22.79 -12.68
C ILE A 85 -23.37 23.72 -11.59
N HIS A 86 -22.81 24.92 -11.47
CA HIS A 86 -23.25 25.91 -10.49
C HIS A 86 -24.73 26.29 -10.67
N ALA A 87 -25.14 26.68 -11.88
CA ALA A 87 -26.52 27.07 -12.15
C ALA A 87 -27.50 25.92 -11.92
N ALA A 88 -27.16 24.70 -12.36
CA ALA A 88 -28.02 23.54 -12.14
C ALA A 88 -28.16 23.18 -10.65
N LEU A 89 -27.13 23.43 -9.84
CA LEU A 89 -27.19 23.23 -8.39
C LEU A 89 -28.02 24.33 -7.69
N GLU A 90 -27.88 25.59 -8.10
CA GLU A 90 -28.69 26.71 -7.59
C GLU A 90 -30.18 26.53 -7.88
N ASP A 91 -30.52 26.09 -9.08
CA ASP A 91 -31.90 25.86 -9.51
C ASP A 91 -32.45 24.49 -9.08
N ASN A 92 -31.62 23.65 -8.44
CA ASN A 92 -31.92 22.25 -8.13
C ASN A 92 -32.45 21.46 -9.35
N ALA A 93 -31.91 21.77 -10.53
CA ALA A 93 -32.31 21.21 -11.82
C ALA A 93 -31.56 19.89 -12.08
N LEU A 94 -32.01 18.80 -11.45
CA LEU A 94 -31.38 17.47 -11.53
C LEU A 94 -31.29 16.93 -12.97
N ASP A 95 -32.25 17.30 -13.80
CA ASP A 95 -32.34 16.97 -15.23
C ASP A 95 -31.24 17.63 -16.07
N LEU A 96 -30.66 18.73 -15.58
CA LEU A 96 -29.51 19.41 -16.20
C LEU A 96 -28.20 19.08 -15.49
N LEU A 97 -28.23 18.91 -14.17
CA LEU A 97 -27.06 18.68 -13.32
C LEU A 97 -26.33 17.39 -13.71
N TYR A 98 -27.04 16.26 -13.68
CA TYR A 98 -26.43 14.95 -13.92
C TYR A 98 -25.94 14.77 -15.35
N PRO A 99 -26.69 15.14 -16.40
CA PRO A 99 -26.16 15.07 -17.77
C PRO A 99 -24.95 15.98 -17.99
N SER A 100 -24.96 17.20 -17.45
CA SER A 100 -23.80 18.10 -17.55
C SER A 100 -22.58 17.54 -16.84
N ALA A 101 -22.77 16.95 -15.65
CA ALA A 101 -21.70 16.30 -14.90
C ALA A 101 -21.15 15.07 -15.62
N LYS A 102 -22.02 14.27 -16.25
CA LYS A 102 -21.63 13.10 -17.04
C LYS A 102 -20.66 13.49 -18.15
N ASP A 103 -20.96 14.56 -18.88
CA ASP A 103 -20.09 15.05 -19.95
C ASP A 103 -18.73 15.54 -19.42
N GLU A 104 -18.72 16.27 -18.30
CA GLU A 104 -17.50 16.84 -17.69
C GLU A 104 -16.62 15.80 -16.96
N LEU A 105 -17.21 14.69 -16.52
CA LEU A 105 -16.54 13.60 -15.81
C LEU A 105 -16.30 12.37 -16.68
N ARG A 106 -16.64 12.42 -17.97
CA ARG A 106 -16.53 11.30 -18.90
C ARG A 106 -15.12 10.72 -18.95
N ASP A 107 -14.11 11.59 -18.96
CA ASP A 107 -12.69 11.19 -18.97
C ASP A 107 -12.27 10.43 -17.71
N LEU A 108 -12.87 10.73 -16.56
CA LEU A 108 -12.60 10.03 -15.29
C LEU A 108 -13.40 8.74 -15.14
N MET A 109 -14.61 8.68 -15.71
CA MET A 109 -15.56 7.58 -15.55
C MET A 109 -15.40 6.49 -16.61
N GLU A 110 -15.15 6.86 -17.87
CA GLU A 110 -15.03 5.91 -19.01
C GLU A 110 -13.57 5.52 -19.30
N GLY A 111 -12.61 6.06 -18.54
CA GLY A 111 -11.22 5.64 -18.63
C GLY A 111 -11.07 4.14 -18.35
N GLU A 112 -10.16 3.48 -19.07
CA GLU A 112 -9.84 2.07 -18.83
C GLU A 112 -9.40 1.93 -17.36
N ALA A 113 -10.04 1.02 -16.62
CA ALA A 113 -9.71 0.78 -15.22
C ALA A 113 -8.19 0.52 -15.16
N PRO A 114 -7.41 1.36 -14.46
CA PRO A 114 -5.97 1.22 -14.48
C PRO A 114 -5.58 -0.19 -14.05
N THR A 115 -4.69 -0.84 -14.79
CA THR A 115 -4.01 -2.01 -14.23
C THR A 115 -3.22 -1.58 -13.00
N ALA A 116 -2.92 -2.50 -12.08
CA ALA A 116 -2.16 -2.19 -10.84
C ALA A 116 -0.85 -1.40 -11.11
N GLN A 117 -0.28 -1.50 -12.31
CA GLN A 117 0.90 -0.72 -12.74
C GLN A 117 0.60 0.73 -13.18
N GLN A 118 -0.64 1.04 -13.59
CA GLN A 118 -1.09 2.34 -14.11
C GLN A 118 -1.87 3.16 -13.07
N GLU A 119 -2.32 2.54 -11.96
CA GLU A 119 -3.06 3.20 -10.86
C GLU A 119 -2.29 4.39 -10.25
N ALA A 120 -0.96 4.36 -10.31
CA ALA A 120 -0.09 5.40 -9.81
C ALA A 120 -0.16 6.72 -10.60
N GLY A 121 -0.75 6.72 -11.81
CA GLY A 121 -0.74 7.88 -12.71
C GLY A 121 -2.09 8.32 -13.27
N SER A 122 -3.12 7.48 -13.26
CA SER A 122 -4.45 7.83 -13.79
C SER A 122 -5.51 7.98 -12.69
N LEU A 123 -6.26 9.08 -12.78
CA LEU A 123 -7.42 9.33 -11.93
C LEU A 123 -8.65 8.69 -12.59
N HIS A 124 -9.10 7.57 -12.04
CA HIS A 124 -10.33 6.89 -12.44
C HIS A 124 -11.33 6.95 -11.29
N ALA A 125 -12.56 7.38 -11.58
CA ALA A 125 -13.64 7.50 -10.62
C ALA A 125 -14.61 6.33 -10.77
N ARG A 126 -15.00 5.69 -9.66
CA ARG A 126 -16.00 4.60 -9.65
C ARG A 126 -17.44 5.12 -9.71
N PHE A 127 -17.69 6.25 -9.07
CA PHE A 127 -19.01 6.87 -8.99
C PHE A 127 -18.87 8.37 -8.68
N TYR A 128 -19.96 9.12 -8.88
CA TYR A 128 -20.10 10.47 -8.35
C TYR A 128 -21.53 10.73 -7.87
N ARG A 129 -21.68 11.56 -6.84
CA ARG A 129 -22.97 12.02 -6.28
C ARG A 129 -22.86 13.48 -5.91
N PHE A 130 -23.97 14.21 -6.03
CA PHE A 130 -24.07 15.59 -5.57
C PHE A 130 -24.81 15.63 -4.24
N LEU A 131 -24.46 16.59 -3.39
CA LEU A 131 -25.14 16.87 -2.14
C LEU A 131 -25.86 18.21 -2.24
N ASP A 132 -27.01 18.32 -1.58
CA ASP A 132 -27.70 19.59 -1.40
C ASP A 132 -27.06 20.45 -0.29
N SER A 133 -27.60 21.64 -0.06
CA SER A 133 -27.12 22.57 0.98
C SER A 133 -27.27 22.05 2.42
N SER A 134 -28.13 21.05 2.65
CA SER A 134 -28.29 20.37 3.93
C SER A 134 -27.30 19.21 4.10
N GLY A 135 -26.61 18.81 3.04
CA GLY A 135 -25.70 17.66 2.99
C GLY A 135 -26.40 16.35 2.62
N ALA A 136 -27.65 16.38 2.16
CA ALA A 136 -28.36 15.21 1.70
C ALA A 136 -27.98 14.86 0.26
N VAL A 137 -27.94 13.56 -0.07
CA VAL A 137 -27.61 13.10 -1.42
C VAL A 137 -28.75 13.43 -2.38
N LEU A 138 -28.41 14.14 -3.47
CA LEU A 138 -29.31 14.32 -4.60
C LEU A 138 -29.37 13.00 -5.38
N PRO A 139 -30.56 12.41 -5.62
CA PRO A 139 -30.65 11.13 -6.30
C PRO A 139 -30.36 11.29 -7.80
N PRO A 140 -29.49 10.45 -8.39
CA PRO A 140 -29.29 10.44 -9.82
C PRO A 140 -30.53 9.91 -10.57
N PRO A 141 -30.85 10.44 -11.76
CA PRO A 141 -31.95 9.92 -12.57
C PRO A 141 -31.71 8.49 -13.06
N ASN A 142 -30.43 8.10 -13.24
CA ASN A 142 -30.02 6.74 -13.59
C ASN A 142 -28.70 6.39 -12.90
N SER A 143 -28.73 5.49 -11.92
CA SER A 143 -27.55 5.08 -11.15
C SER A 143 -26.46 4.42 -11.99
N LYS A 144 -26.80 3.81 -13.13
CA LYS A 144 -25.81 3.16 -14.02
C LYS A 144 -24.89 4.16 -14.71
N ASP A 145 -25.39 5.36 -14.98
CA ASP A 145 -24.61 6.41 -15.66
C ASP A 145 -23.61 7.11 -14.72
N VAL A 146 -23.76 6.92 -13.41
CA VAL A 146 -23.05 7.69 -12.37
C VAL A 146 -22.30 6.78 -11.38
N GLY A 147 -22.17 5.50 -11.71
CA GLY A 147 -21.63 4.45 -10.85
C GLY A 147 -22.67 3.88 -9.89
N GLU A 148 -22.80 2.54 -9.89
CA GLU A 148 -23.70 1.81 -9.00
C GLU A 148 -23.15 1.81 -7.56
N LEU A 149 -24.06 2.00 -6.61
CA LEU A 149 -23.80 1.95 -5.17
C LEU A 149 -24.97 1.24 -4.49
N SER A 150 -24.68 0.46 -3.45
CA SER A 150 -25.74 -0.08 -2.60
C SER A 150 -26.42 1.05 -1.82
N ALA A 151 -27.71 0.89 -1.51
CA ALA A 151 -28.45 1.89 -0.73
C ALA A 151 -27.80 2.19 0.64
N GLN A 152 -27.15 1.18 1.25
CA GLN A 152 -26.40 1.36 2.50
C GLN A 152 -25.12 2.19 2.32
N ALA A 153 -24.43 2.02 1.20
CA ALA A 153 -23.24 2.82 0.88
C ALA A 153 -23.61 4.25 0.51
N GLU A 154 -24.70 4.45 -0.24
CA GLU A 154 -25.20 5.77 -0.61
C GLU A 154 -25.69 6.57 0.59
N ALA A 155 -26.34 5.91 1.56
CA ALA A 155 -26.74 6.54 2.82
C ALA A 155 -25.55 7.09 3.64
N GLN A 156 -24.37 6.49 3.53
CA GLN A 156 -23.15 6.94 4.22
C GLN A 156 -22.59 8.26 3.63
N LEU A 157 -22.99 8.63 2.40
CA LEU A 157 -22.53 9.87 1.77
C LEU A 157 -23.22 11.11 2.33
N SER A 158 -24.36 10.95 3.00
CA SER A 158 -25.10 12.07 3.58
C SER A 158 -24.35 12.68 4.75
N LEU A 159 -24.20 13.99 4.74
CA LEU A 159 -23.50 14.74 5.78
C LEU A 159 -24.52 15.48 6.64
N LYS A 160 -24.27 15.55 7.96
CA LYS A 160 -25.09 16.37 8.88
C LYS A 160 -24.92 17.88 8.64
N ARG A 161 -23.76 18.27 8.12
CA ARG A 161 -23.38 19.65 7.78
C ARG A 161 -22.30 19.59 6.70
N LEU A 162 -22.44 20.44 5.69
CA LEU A 162 -21.40 20.59 4.67
C LEU A 162 -20.12 21.19 5.29
N PRO A 163 -18.95 20.63 4.97
CA PRO A 163 -17.69 21.17 5.44
C PRO A 163 -17.37 22.49 4.72
N ASP A 164 -16.71 23.42 5.42
CA ASP A 164 -16.30 24.71 4.84
C ASP A 164 -15.12 24.55 3.85
N THR A 165 -14.42 23.41 3.91
CA THR A 165 -13.30 23.06 3.05
C THR A 165 -13.46 21.65 2.49
N GLN A 166 -12.84 21.37 1.34
CA GLN A 166 -12.81 20.02 0.78
C GLN A 166 -12.15 19.03 1.75
N GLN A 167 -12.74 17.84 1.88
CA GLN A 167 -12.26 16.78 2.77
C GLN A 167 -12.32 15.41 2.07
N ILE A 168 -11.49 14.49 2.54
CA ILE A 168 -11.49 13.10 2.09
C ILE A 168 -12.19 12.27 3.16
N GLY A 169 -13.10 11.39 2.73
CA GLY A 169 -13.84 10.47 3.59
C GLY A 169 -13.79 9.05 3.04
N TYR A 170 -14.11 8.09 3.92
CA TYR A 170 -14.15 6.67 3.57
C TYR A 170 -15.55 6.14 3.77
N ILE A 171 -16.04 5.38 2.79
CA ILE A 171 -17.28 4.62 2.88
C ILE A 171 -16.96 3.13 2.96
N ARG A 172 -17.77 2.38 3.70
CA ARG A 172 -17.70 0.92 3.67
C ARG A 172 -18.71 0.40 2.65
N GLU A 173 -18.20 -0.26 1.62
CA GLU A 173 -18.98 -1.01 0.66
C GLU A 173 -19.10 -2.45 1.19
N ASN A 174 -20.26 -2.84 1.72
CA ASN A 174 -20.54 -4.24 2.03
C ASN A 174 -20.90 -4.94 0.72
N THR A 175 -19.89 -5.45 0.01
CA THR A 175 -20.07 -6.21 -1.24
C THR A 175 -20.47 -7.67 -0.97
N ASP A 176 -20.59 -8.08 0.29
CA ASP A 176 -20.89 -9.46 0.70
C ASP A 176 -22.39 -9.70 0.85
N ALA A 177 -23.06 -9.86 -0.29
CA ALA A 177 -24.27 -10.68 -0.38
C ALA A 177 -24.12 -11.83 -1.40
N ALA A 178 -22.88 -12.10 -1.86
CA ALA A 178 -22.64 -13.10 -2.90
C ALA A 178 -21.23 -13.74 -2.85
N ASP A 179 -20.69 -14.09 -1.67
CA ASP A 179 -19.80 -15.27 -1.54
C ASP A 179 -19.50 -15.66 -0.07
N GLU A 180 -20.54 -15.82 0.76
CA GLU A 180 -20.36 -16.57 2.00
C GLU A 180 -20.55 -18.08 1.70
N THR A 181 -19.60 -18.65 0.96
CA THR A 181 -19.35 -20.09 1.00
C THR A 181 -18.08 -20.34 1.80
N VAL A 182 -18.23 -20.25 3.13
CA VAL A 182 -17.29 -20.89 4.06
C VAL A 182 -17.41 -22.40 3.85
N TYR A 183 -16.45 -22.97 3.13
CA TYR A 183 -16.17 -24.40 3.21
C TYR A 183 -15.36 -24.62 4.50
N GLU A 184 -15.92 -25.44 5.38
CA GLU A 184 -15.28 -26.02 6.56
C GLU A 184 -14.16 -27.00 6.17
#